data_AF-A0A7C9AMJ7-F1
#
_entry.id   AF-A0A7C9AMJ7-F1
#
_cell.length_a   1.000
_cell.length_b   1.000
_cell.length_c   1.000
_cell.angle_alpha   90.00
_cell.angle_beta   90.00
_cell.angle_gamma   90.00
#
_symmetry.space_group_name_H-M   'P 1'
#
loop_
_entity.id
_entity.type
_entity.pdbx_description
1 polymer ?
#
loop_
_entity_poly.entity_id
_entity_poly.type
_entity_poly.pdbx_seq_one_letter_code
_entity_poly.pdbx_strand_id
1 'polypeptide(L)'
;NPQSSGGGEGLAFVLTKDSMAPPNSQGQWLGLVNASPNGSSQSSIVAVEFDTKKSFAKDLDGNHVGLDINSVYSKAQVSLNSSNITIASTFITAMILYDGRSKMMNVTVFKG
;
A
#
# COMPACT_ATOMS: atom_id res chain seq x y z
N ASN A 1 3.94 -12.28 -18.58
CA ASN A 1 3.42 -11.98 -19.93
C ASN A 1 2.76 -10.60 -19.84
N PRO A 2 3.50 -9.51 -20.11
CA PRO A 2 3.19 -8.20 -19.56
C PRO A 2 2.44 -7.32 -20.56
N GLN A 3 1.51 -6.51 -20.03
CA GLN A 3 0.92 -5.26 -20.56
C GLN A 3 -0.60 -5.25 -20.34
N SER A 4 -1.02 -4.93 -19.11
CA SER A 4 -2.20 -4.08 -18.96
C SER A 4 -1.77 -2.66 -19.32
N SER A 5 -2.58 -1.95 -20.10
CA SER A 5 -2.35 -0.57 -20.55
C SER A 5 -2.51 0.49 -19.45
N GLY A 6 -2.54 0.07 -18.19
CA GLY A 6 -2.44 0.89 -16.99
C GLY A 6 -1.42 0.25 -16.06
N GLY A 7 -0.78 1.04 -15.19
CA GLY A 7 0.20 0.57 -14.22
C GLY A 7 -0.26 -0.68 -13.44
N GLY A 8 0.69 -1.31 -12.74
CA GLY A 8 0.38 -2.44 -11.85
C GLY A 8 -0.57 -2.05 -10.71
N GLU A 9 -0.63 -2.90 -9.68
CA GLU A 9 -1.49 -2.65 -8.52
C GLU A 9 -0.81 -1.71 -7.51
N GLY A 10 0.52 -1.67 -7.51
CA GLY A 10 1.30 -0.76 -6.66
C GLY A 10 2.54 -1.44 -6.10
N LEU A 11 3.04 -0.88 -5.01
CA LEU A 11 4.16 -1.36 -4.20
C LEU A 11 3.82 -1.14 -2.72
N ALA A 12 4.35 -1.97 -1.83
CA ALA A 12 4.26 -1.74 -0.39
C ALA A 12 5.60 -1.98 0.33
N PHE A 13 5.84 -1.22 1.40
CA PHE A 13 6.87 -1.50 2.41
C PHE A 13 6.19 -2.14 3.61
N VAL A 14 6.59 -3.36 3.99
CA VAL A 14 5.87 -4.19 4.96
C VAL A 14 6.74 -4.63 6.13
N LEU A 15 6.17 -4.54 7.33
CA LEU A 15 6.58 -5.26 8.52
C LEU A 15 5.62 -6.43 8.72
N THR A 16 6.16 -7.64 8.77
CA THR A 16 5.37 -8.88 8.90
C THR A 16 6.09 -9.90 9.77
N LYS A 17 5.32 -10.80 10.39
CA LYS A 17 5.88 -11.97 11.09
C LYS A 17 6.31 -13.10 10.14
N ASP A 18 5.77 -13.11 8.92
CA ASP A 18 5.95 -14.21 7.96
C ASP A 18 7.00 -13.85 6.90
N SER A 19 7.87 -14.80 6.55
CA SER A 19 8.90 -14.60 5.52
C SER A 19 8.42 -14.86 4.09
N MET A 20 7.18 -15.34 3.93
CA MET A 20 6.57 -15.65 2.64
C MET A 20 5.24 -14.91 2.50
N ALA A 21 4.94 -14.49 1.27
CA ALA A 21 3.63 -13.93 0.95
C ALA A 21 2.52 -14.97 1.17
N PRO A 22 1.30 -14.56 1.58
CA PRO A 22 0.17 -15.47 1.67
C PRO A 22 -0.15 -16.13 0.31
N PRO A 23 -0.70 -17.35 0.30
CA PRO A 23 -1.13 -17.97 -0.95
C PRO A 23 -2.21 -17.12 -1.60
N ASN A 24 -2.19 -17.03 -2.93
CA ASN A 24 -3.16 -16.27 -3.73
C ASN A 24 -3.22 -14.77 -3.38
N SER A 25 -2.07 -14.18 -3.07
CA SER A 25 -1.90 -12.77 -2.67
C SER A 25 -1.41 -11.87 -3.84
N GLN A 26 -1.65 -12.27 -5.09
CA GLN A 26 -1.26 -11.48 -6.26
C GLN A 26 -2.24 -10.33 -6.51
N GLY A 27 -1.85 -9.39 -7.38
CA GLY A 27 -2.77 -8.37 -7.85
C GLY A 27 -3.13 -7.38 -6.75
N GLN A 28 -4.43 -7.15 -6.57
CA GLN A 28 -5.01 -6.21 -5.60
C GLN A 28 -4.61 -6.48 -4.13
N TRP A 29 -3.96 -7.61 -3.87
CA TRP A 29 -3.55 -8.02 -2.53
C TRP A 29 -2.11 -7.61 -2.19
N LEU A 30 -1.34 -7.11 -3.15
CA LEU A 30 0.04 -6.61 -3.01
C LEU A 30 1.04 -7.58 -2.34
N GLY A 31 0.73 -8.88 -2.24
CA GLY A 31 1.53 -9.83 -1.48
C GLY A 31 1.36 -9.72 0.05
N LEU A 32 0.45 -8.89 0.53
CA LEU A 32 0.28 -8.57 1.96
C LEU A 32 -0.71 -9.50 2.67
N VAL A 33 -1.86 -9.74 2.05
CA VAL A 33 -2.96 -10.57 2.59
C VAL A 33 -3.60 -11.39 1.48
N ASN A 34 -4.59 -12.21 1.78
CA ASN A 34 -5.47 -12.79 0.76
C ASN A 34 -6.92 -12.70 1.27
N ALA A 35 -7.88 -13.30 0.57
CA ALA A 35 -9.29 -13.27 0.95
C ALA A 35 -9.59 -13.79 2.38
N SER A 36 -8.72 -14.62 2.96
CA SER A 36 -8.82 -15.15 4.33
C SER A 36 -7.39 -15.25 4.91
N PRO A 37 -6.79 -14.10 5.28
CA PRO A 37 -7.25 -13.40 6.48
C PRO A 37 -7.40 -11.86 6.35
N ASN A 38 -7.74 -11.29 5.19
CA ASN A 38 -7.90 -9.82 5.06
C ASN A 38 -8.81 -9.22 6.16
N GLY A 39 -8.24 -8.34 7.00
CA GLY A 39 -8.93 -7.71 8.13
C GLY A 39 -8.80 -8.44 9.49
N SER A 40 -8.20 -9.62 9.51
CA SER A 40 -7.95 -10.42 10.72
C SER A 40 -6.55 -10.17 11.29
N SER A 41 -6.42 -10.21 12.61
CA SER A 41 -5.10 -10.13 13.29
C SER A 41 -4.12 -11.24 12.89
N GLN A 42 -4.61 -12.32 12.28
CA GLN A 42 -3.79 -13.40 11.76
C GLN A 42 -2.91 -12.96 10.58
N SER A 43 -3.31 -11.93 9.82
CA SER A 43 -2.47 -11.36 8.76
C SER A 43 -1.13 -10.87 9.31
N SER A 44 -1.13 -10.27 10.51
CA SER A 44 0.08 -9.81 11.22
C SER A 44 1.00 -8.95 10.35
N ILE A 45 0.40 -8.01 9.60
CA ILE A 45 1.10 -7.06 8.75
C ILE A 45 0.84 -5.62 9.19
N VAL A 46 1.85 -4.78 9.03
CA VAL A 46 1.74 -3.32 8.96
C VAL A 46 2.50 -2.89 7.71
N ALA A 47 1.83 -2.19 6.79
CA ALA A 47 2.45 -1.78 5.53
C ALA A 47 2.14 -0.33 5.18
N VAL A 48 3.06 0.29 4.45
CA VAL A 48 2.81 1.53 3.71
C VAL A 48 2.72 1.17 2.23
N GLU A 49 1.53 1.32 1.65
CA GLU A 49 1.27 1.06 0.23
C GLU A 49 1.36 2.34 -0.60
N PHE A 50 1.76 2.16 -1.86
CA PHE A 50 1.78 3.16 -2.93
C PHE A 50 0.93 2.57 -4.06
N ASP A 51 -0.38 2.81 -3.96
CA ASP A 51 -1.40 2.22 -4.81
C ASP A 51 -1.48 2.97 -6.15
N THR A 52 -1.47 2.21 -7.25
CA THR A 52 -1.56 2.74 -8.61
C THR A 52 -2.86 2.35 -9.33
N LYS A 53 -3.80 1.73 -8.62
CA LYS A 53 -5.04 1.22 -9.17
C LYS A 53 -6.09 0.99 -8.08
N LYS A 54 -7.21 1.69 -8.19
CA LYS A 54 -8.41 1.44 -7.39
C LYS A 54 -8.99 0.06 -7.69
N SER A 55 -8.67 -0.89 -6.81
CA SER A 55 -9.08 -2.30 -6.93
C SER A 55 -10.24 -2.65 -6.00
N PHE A 56 -10.51 -1.82 -4.99
CA PHE A 56 -11.63 -1.97 -4.08
C PHE A 56 -12.46 -0.70 -3.95
N ALA A 57 -13.71 -0.85 -3.46
CA ALA A 57 -14.58 0.28 -3.17
C ALA A 57 -14.05 1.16 -2.01
N LYS A 58 -13.18 0.61 -1.16
CA LYS A 58 -12.59 1.30 0.00
C LYS A 58 -11.37 2.15 -0.35
N ASP A 59 -10.77 1.94 -1.52
CA ASP A 59 -9.66 2.74 -1.98
C ASP A 59 -10.17 4.14 -2.33
N LEU A 60 -9.40 5.16 -1.96
CA LEU A 60 -9.75 6.54 -2.23
C LEU A 60 -9.82 6.78 -3.76
N ASP A 61 -8.75 6.41 -4.46
CA ASP A 61 -8.58 6.47 -5.91
C ASP A 61 -7.47 5.47 -6.33
N GLY A 62 -6.98 5.54 -7.58
CA GLY A 62 -5.86 4.72 -8.04
C GLY A 62 -4.50 5.43 -8.02
N ASN A 63 -4.31 6.39 -7.12
CA ASN A 63 -3.08 7.17 -6.98
C ASN A 63 -2.95 7.71 -5.54
N HIS A 64 -2.82 6.80 -4.58
CA HIS A 64 -2.79 7.15 -3.16
C HIS A 64 -1.68 6.42 -2.41
N VAL A 65 -1.33 6.98 -1.25
CA VAL A 65 -0.48 6.33 -0.25
C VAL A 65 -1.35 5.87 0.89
N GLY A 66 -1.16 4.64 1.34
CA GLY A 66 -1.99 3.99 2.35
C GLY A 66 -1.20 3.44 3.53
N LEU A 67 -1.81 3.42 4.73
CA LEU A 67 -1.34 2.71 5.90
C LEU A 67 -2.23 1.49 6.15
N ASP A 68 -1.69 0.33 5.84
CA ASP A 68 -2.35 -0.96 5.98
C ASP A 68 -2.02 -1.60 7.32
N ILE A 69 -3.07 -2.06 8.02
CA ILE A 69 -2.93 -2.81 9.26
C ILE A 69 -3.81 -4.05 9.15
N ASN A 70 -3.17 -5.21 9.02
CA ASN A 70 -3.82 -6.52 8.88
C ASN A 70 -4.78 -6.68 7.68
N SER A 71 -4.83 -5.70 6.79
CA SER A 71 -5.76 -5.61 5.67
C SER A 71 -5.17 -4.71 4.60
N VAL A 72 -5.49 -4.98 3.33
CA VAL A 72 -5.29 -4.05 2.19
C VAL A 72 -6.33 -2.94 2.15
N TYR A 73 -7.22 -2.90 3.14
CA TYR A 73 -8.08 -1.74 3.34
C TYR A 73 -7.37 -0.80 4.30
N SER A 74 -6.69 0.19 3.69
CA SER A 74 -5.98 1.24 4.37
C SER A 74 -6.74 1.81 5.57
N LYS A 75 -6.09 1.83 6.74
CA LYS A 75 -6.58 2.51 7.94
C LYS A 75 -6.53 4.02 7.80
N ALA A 76 -5.54 4.51 7.07
CA ALA A 76 -5.41 5.89 6.65
C ALA A 76 -4.87 5.91 5.22
N GLN A 77 -5.36 6.82 4.39
CA GLN A 77 -4.91 6.96 3.01
C GLN A 77 -4.97 8.42 2.56
N VAL A 78 -4.05 8.81 1.67
CA VAL A 78 -3.95 10.17 1.13
C VAL A 78 -3.78 10.10 -0.38
N SER A 79 -4.68 10.78 -1.10
CA SER A 79 -4.56 10.94 -2.55
C SER A 79 -3.39 11.85 -2.91
N LEU A 80 -2.64 11.46 -3.93
CA LEU A 80 -1.57 12.30 -4.48
C LEU A 80 -2.02 13.13 -5.69
N ASN A 81 -3.29 13.01 -6.12
CA ASN A 81 -3.81 13.71 -7.30
C ASN A 81 -3.69 15.25 -7.19
N SER A 82 -3.85 15.82 -6.01
CA SER A 82 -3.67 17.26 -5.77
C SER A 82 -2.21 17.69 -5.61
N SER A 83 -1.28 16.73 -5.53
CA SER A 83 0.15 16.96 -5.26
C SER A 83 1.01 16.95 -6.53
N ASN A 84 0.41 16.91 -7.73
CA ASN A 84 1.11 16.79 -9.01
C ASN A 84 2.09 15.60 -9.08
N ILE A 85 1.73 14.51 -8.38
CA ILE A 85 2.46 13.25 -8.33
C ILE A 85 1.50 12.16 -8.83
N THR A 86 1.91 11.44 -9.87
CA THR A 86 1.26 10.20 -10.31
C THR A 86 2.22 9.05 -10.06
N ILE A 87 1.94 8.20 -9.07
CA ILE A 87 2.85 7.12 -8.63
C ILE A 87 3.28 6.23 -9.80
N ALA A 88 2.34 5.90 -10.70
CA ALA A 88 2.57 5.01 -11.83
C ALA A 88 3.56 5.55 -12.88
N SER A 89 3.85 6.86 -12.90
CA SER A 89 4.64 7.50 -13.96
C SER A 89 5.67 8.52 -13.46
N THR A 90 5.72 8.77 -12.15
CA THR A 90 6.60 9.78 -11.55
C THR A 90 7.69 9.10 -10.75
N PHE A 91 8.94 9.52 -10.94
CA PHE A 91 10.03 9.14 -10.04
C PHE A 91 9.81 9.85 -8.69
N ILE A 92 9.63 9.07 -7.62
CA ILE A 92 9.35 9.58 -6.28
C ILE A 92 10.39 9.10 -5.27
N THR A 93 10.62 9.92 -4.25
CA THR A 93 11.31 9.52 -3.02
C THR A 93 10.30 9.48 -1.90
N ALA A 94 10.27 8.39 -1.13
CA ALA A 94 9.42 8.28 0.06
C ALA A 94 10.26 8.09 1.33
N MET A 95 9.84 8.74 2.41
CA MET A 95 10.43 8.60 3.73
C MET A 95 9.37 8.14 4.71
N ILE A 96 9.60 7.01 5.37
CA ILE A 96 8.71 6.44 6.39
C ILE A 96 9.44 6.55 7.74
N LEU A 97 8.86 7.33 8.65
CA LEU A 97 9.37 7.55 10.00
C LEU A 97 8.37 7.00 11.01
N TYR A 98 8.84 6.20 11.96
CA TYR A 98 8.03 5.68 13.06
C TYR A 98 8.58 6.14 14.40
N ASP A 99 7.75 6.82 15.19
CA ASP A 99 8.05 7.15 16.58
C ASP A 99 7.40 6.11 17.51
N GLY A 100 8.23 5.26 18.11
CA GLY A 100 7.77 4.21 19.02
C GLY A 100 7.17 4.70 20.35
N ARG A 101 7.40 5.95 20.74
CA ARG A 101 6.80 6.52 21.97
C ARG A 101 5.35 6.94 21.73
N SER A 102 5.12 7.73 20.68
CA SER A 102 3.79 8.20 20.31
C SER A 102 2.99 7.19 19.47
N LYS A 103 3.66 6.16 18.95
CA LYS A 103 3.13 5.19 17.98
C LYS A 103 2.66 5.85 16.68
N MET A 104 3.27 6.98 16.30
CA MET A 104 2.95 7.69 15.06
C MET A 104 3.84 7.23 13.91
N MET A 105 3.22 7.03 12.74
CA MET A 105 3.89 6.80 11.48
C MET A 105 3.69 8.03 10.58
N ASN A 106 4.80 8.68 10.20
CA ASN A 106 4.81 9.78 9.26
C ASN A 106 5.37 9.29 7.93
N VAL A 107 4.59 9.45 6.87
CA VAL A 107 5.01 9.15 5.50
C VAL A 107 5.11 10.46 4.74
N THR A 108 6.26 10.72 4.11
CA THR A 108 6.45 11.89 3.25
C THR A 108 6.87 11.42 1.87
N VAL A 109 6.23 11.96 0.84
CA VAL A 109 6.50 11.63 -0.56
C VAL A 109 6.94 12.90 -1.29
N PHE A 110 8.07 12.80 -1.97
CA PHE A 110 8.66 13.87 -2.77
C PHE A 110 8.68 13.43 -4.23
N LYS A 111 8.32 14.36 -5.12
CA LYS A 111 8.63 14.24 -6.55
C LYS A 111 10.12 14.51 -6.74
N GLY A 112 10.81 13.62 -7.44
CA GLY A 112 12.21 13.82 -7.82
C GLY A 112 12.39 14.85 -8.93
#